data_AF-A0A7C7RX31-F1
#
_entry.id   AF-A0A7C7RX31-F1
#
_cell.length_a   1.000
_cell.length_b   1.000
_cell.length_c   1.000
_cell.angle_alpha   90.00
_cell.angle_beta   90.00
_cell.angle_gamma   90.00
#
_symmetry.space_group_name_H-M   'P 1'
#
loop_
_entity.id
_entity.type
_entity.pdbx_description
1 polymer ?
#
loop_
_entity_poly.entity_id
_entity_poly.type
_entity_poly.pdbx_seq_one_letter_code
_entity_poly.pdbx_strand_id
1 'polypeptide(L)'
;MVGFVNLREHFTELPYLGIAFRDFDEAVVKPLAEVDYAQASGVRIYDKGYLVFRALAHLVGEELFDEVLREVATRFRAGILTVGQLKEILEERAGQDLTTFFQYWVWGDAKADYGIDRVTRRKTEFGYQTTVHLYREGEGFLPVEVEVRGPEGETMTQVWPPGEGRYELLVFDTPFPVREVVVDPGHYVLDTDRLNNVWPTKFVLAAARNELPLDGFLVRADPSSRAVQVQYLDRFGWAVYPDAMAAEGFVRYGRDATLWGFARVTDTLIGEIVLVRHLWAQPETGHPGIYWMPAGDLLLSFSRRPYPVLGLGLSWQGYLPRVYGGGASLLPLPGRGGRFYLQHTQELDLLPNIYLDLSFGLGLESPGLPAELWFGLSELHTLGNGPRGQRKLLLSLDLALPAYRTPYSLAGAALVSRVTPRAYLRWGKLWTEQDSSPTTINHAEVGMEAVLRIELLGGLIALQGVVGAAWPLPEGEGLLYFGIGTGH
;
A
#
# COMPACT_ATOMS: atom_id res chain seq x y z
N MET A 1 3.19 15.86 -13.93
CA MET A 1 2.24 15.24 -14.87
C MET A 1 0.92 15.09 -14.13
N VAL A 2 0.09 16.15 -14.12
CA VAL A 2 -1.24 16.11 -13.47
C VAL A 2 -2.22 15.70 -14.57
N GLY A 3 -2.32 14.39 -14.81
CA GLY A 3 -3.42 13.85 -15.63
C GLY A 3 -4.75 14.00 -14.89
N PHE A 4 -5.85 13.77 -15.60
CA PHE A 4 -7.21 13.87 -15.08
C PHE A 4 -7.36 13.10 -13.75
N VAL A 5 -7.74 13.80 -12.69
CA VAL A 5 -8.07 13.18 -11.39
C VAL A 5 -9.55 13.39 -11.14
N ASN A 6 -10.32 12.31 -11.14
CA ASN A 6 -11.69 12.33 -10.65
C ASN A 6 -11.68 12.48 -9.13
N LEU A 7 -12.29 13.57 -8.63
CA LEU A 7 -12.29 13.89 -7.20
C LEU A 7 -12.99 12.81 -6.38
N ARG A 8 -14.16 12.33 -6.84
CA ARG A 8 -14.90 11.27 -6.16
C ARG A 8 -14.10 9.97 -6.14
N GLU A 9 -13.68 9.51 -7.31
CA GLU A 9 -13.07 8.18 -7.43
C GLU A 9 -11.70 8.13 -6.75
N HIS A 10 -10.82 9.09 -7.04
CA HIS A 10 -9.42 8.97 -6.64
C HIS A 10 -9.13 9.59 -5.26
N PHE A 11 -9.90 10.59 -4.83
CA PHE A 11 -9.68 11.23 -3.51
C PHE A 11 -10.67 10.79 -2.44
N THR A 12 -11.69 10.00 -2.77
CA THR A 12 -12.69 9.54 -1.78
C THR A 12 -12.88 8.03 -1.83
N GLU A 13 -13.28 7.48 -2.99
CA GLU A 13 -13.57 6.05 -3.12
C GLU A 13 -12.31 5.18 -3.03
N LEU A 14 -11.21 5.58 -3.68
CA LEU A 14 -9.94 4.85 -3.65
C LEU A 14 -9.34 4.73 -2.23
N PRO A 15 -9.27 5.80 -1.41
CA PRO A 15 -8.94 5.68 0.01
C PRO A 15 -9.83 4.68 0.77
N TYR A 16 -11.16 4.75 0.56
CA TYR A 16 -12.12 3.83 1.17
C TYR A 16 -11.86 2.38 0.77
N LEU A 17 -11.73 2.09 -0.53
CA LEU A 17 -11.38 0.77 -1.06
C LEU A 17 -10.07 0.24 -0.47
N GLY A 18 -9.12 1.14 -0.17
CA GLY A 18 -7.84 0.80 0.47
C GLY A 18 -8.00 0.35 1.93
N ILE A 19 -8.86 1.00 2.72
CA ILE A 19 -9.12 0.57 4.12
C ILE A 19 -10.02 -0.66 4.17
N ALA A 20 -11.00 -0.77 3.25
CA ALA A 20 -11.89 -1.92 3.14
C ALA A 20 -11.10 -3.18 2.79
N PHE A 21 -10.22 -3.12 1.78
CA PHE A 21 -9.36 -4.23 1.39
C PHE A 21 -8.42 -4.69 2.52
N ARG A 22 -7.98 -3.78 3.38
CA ARG A 22 -7.08 -4.07 4.51
C ARG A 22 -7.81 -4.45 5.80
N ASP A 23 -9.14 -4.61 5.76
CA ASP A 23 -9.98 -4.85 6.93
C ASP A 23 -9.76 -3.84 8.07
N PHE A 24 -9.60 -2.57 7.68
CA PHE A 24 -9.58 -1.42 8.60
C PHE A 24 -10.87 -0.60 8.53
N ASP A 25 -11.86 -1.04 7.77
CA ASP A 25 -13.17 -0.43 7.76
C ASP A 25 -14.01 -0.84 8.98
N GLU A 26 -14.75 0.12 9.53
CA GLU A 26 -15.67 -0.04 10.65
C GLU A 26 -16.78 1.05 10.57
N ALA A 27 -17.72 1.06 11.52
CA ALA A 27 -18.86 1.98 11.52
C ALA A 27 -18.46 3.46 11.46
N VAL A 28 -19.21 4.28 10.70
CA VAL A 28 -18.96 5.74 10.56
C VAL A 28 -19.17 6.46 11.91
N VAL A 29 -20.18 6.06 12.66
CA VAL A 29 -20.53 6.67 13.95
C VAL A 29 -20.31 5.65 15.06
N LYS A 30 -19.19 5.80 15.77
CA LYS A 30 -18.74 4.92 16.86
C LYS A 30 -18.10 5.76 17.97
N PRO A 31 -18.28 5.45 19.26
CA PRO A 31 -17.56 6.12 20.34
C PRO A 31 -16.05 6.02 20.13
N LEU A 32 -15.32 7.11 20.37
CA LEU A 32 -13.87 7.17 20.11
C LEU A 32 -13.07 6.11 20.89
N ALA A 33 -13.54 5.70 22.07
CA ALA A 33 -12.92 4.66 22.89
C ALA A 33 -13.15 3.24 22.35
N GLU A 34 -14.12 3.07 21.47
CA GLU A 34 -14.46 1.78 20.86
C GLU A 34 -13.86 1.65 19.44
N VAL A 35 -13.25 2.70 18.89
CA VAL A 35 -12.61 2.69 17.57
C VAL A 35 -11.46 1.68 17.55
N ASP A 36 -11.53 0.70 16.65
CA ASP A 36 -10.51 -0.37 16.53
C ASP A 36 -9.38 0.03 15.56
N TYR A 37 -9.64 1.00 14.68
CA TYR A 37 -8.73 1.39 13.60
C TYR A 37 -8.53 2.91 13.57
N ALA A 38 -7.96 3.46 14.64
CA ALA A 38 -7.74 4.90 14.79
C ALA A 38 -6.94 5.51 13.62
N GLN A 39 -5.97 4.78 13.07
CA GLN A 39 -5.18 5.19 11.90
C GLN A 39 -6.02 5.40 10.63
N ALA A 40 -7.19 4.76 10.54
CA ALA A 40 -8.11 4.85 9.40
C ALA A 40 -9.27 5.84 9.65
N SER A 41 -9.33 6.50 10.82
CA SER A 41 -10.48 7.33 11.21
C SER A 41 -10.75 8.50 10.25
N GLY A 42 -9.70 9.06 9.62
CA GLY A 42 -9.88 10.10 8.59
C GLY A 42 -10.70 9.59 7.41
N VAL A 43 -10.31 8.44 6.85
CA VAL A 43 -11.00 7.80 5.72
C VAL A 43 -12.40 7.32 6.13
N ARG A 44 -12.53 6.75 7.33
CA ARG A 44 -13.82 6.30 7.87
C ARG A 44 -14.85 7.43 8.04
N ILE A 45 -14.44 8.56 8.62
CA ILE A 45 -15.36 9.65 8.94
C ILE A 45 -15.66 10.49 7.71
N TYR A 46 -14.65 10.81 6.90
CA TYR A 46 -14.81 11.73 5.76
C TYR A 46 -15.14 10.97 4.47
N ASP A 47 -14.34 9.98 4.10
CA ASP A 47 -14.50 9.33 2.79
C ASP A 47 -15.69 8.35 2.79
N LYS A 48 -15.69 7.37 3.70
CA LYS A 48 -16.85 6.47 3.87
C LYS A 48 -18.10 7.26 4.26
N GLY A 49 -17.97 8.26 5.14
CA GLY A 49 -19.09 9.15 5.49
C GLY A 49 -19.73 9.81 4.27
N TYR A 50 -18.92 10.37 3.36
CA TYR A 50 -19.43 10.90 2.09
C TYR A 50 -20.10 9.83 1.23
N LEU A 51 -19.49 8.65 1.08
CA LEU A 51 -20.04 7.57 0.27
C LEU A 51 -21.39 7.07 0.83
N VAL A 52 -21.53 6.97 2.15
CA VAL A 52 -22.80 6.65 2.82
C VAL A 52 -23.86 7.73 2.54
N PHE A 53 -23.50 9.01 2.64
CA PHE A 53 -24.41 10.11 2.30
C PHE A 53 -24.85 10.05 0.83
N ARG A 54 -23.92 9.71 -0.07
CA ARG A 54 -24.21 9.57 -1.50
C ARG A 54 -25.16 8.40 -1.79
N ALA A 55 -24.91 7.25 -1.18
CA ALA A 55 -25.78 6.08 -1.28
C ALA A 55 -27.19 6.40 -0.74
N LEU A 56 -27.27 7.14 0.37
CA LEU A 56 -28.53 7.57 0.96
C LEU A 56 -29.30 8.53 0.06
N ALA A 57 -28.61 9.52 -0.53
CA ALA A 57 -29.21 10.45 -1.48
C ALA A 57 -29.79 9.73 -2.71
N HIS A 58 -29.05 8.75 -3.25
CA HIS A 58 -29.54 7.92 -4.35
C HIS A 58 -30.75 7.07 -3.94
N LEU A 59 -30.75 6.51 -2.72
CA LEU A 59 -31.83 5.67 -2.20
C LEU A 59 -33.14 6.45 -1.98
N VAL A 60 -33.08 7.68 -1.48
CA VAL A 60 -34.29 8.49 -1.18
C VAL A 60 -34.69 9.42 -2.34
N GLY A 61 -33.81 9.58 -3.34
CA GLY A 61 -33.93 10.57 -4.41
C GLY A 61 -33.14 11.85 -4.10
N GLU A 62 -32.29 12.26 -5.04
CA GLU A 62 -31.35 13.38 -4.84
C GLU A 62 -32.07 14.70 -4.57
N GLU A 63 -33.18 14.97 -5.25
CA GLU A 63 -33.96 16.21 -5.06
C GLU A 63 -34.55 16.28 -3.66
N LEU A 64 -35.11 15.17 -3.16
CA LEU A 64 -35.66 15.10 -1.81
C LEU A 64 -34.56 15.23 -0.76
N PHE A 65 -33.42 14.59 -1.00
CA PHE A 65 -32.26 14.68 -0.12
C PHE A 65 -31.77 16.14 -0.01
N ASP A 66 -31.66 16.84 -1.14
CA ASP A 66 -31.29 18.25 -1.20
C ASP A 66 -32.28 19.16 -0.46
N GLU A 67 -33.59 18.91 -0.60
CA GLU A 67 -34.61 19.62 0.17
C GLU A 67 -34.44 19.43 1.68
N VAL A 68 -34.20 18.18 2.10
CA VAL A 68 -33.94 17.85 3.51
C VAL A 68 -32.69 18.57 4.01
N LEU A 69 -31.60 18.60 3.22
CA LEU A 69 -30.39 19.33 3.58
C LEU A 69 -30.65 20.83 3.79
N ARG A 70 -31.47 21.47 2.94
CA ARG A 70 -31.88 22.87 3.10
C ARG A 70 -32.72 23.07 4.36
N GLU A 71 -33.64 22.13 4.65
CA GLU A 71 -34.47 22.16 5.85
C GLU A 71 -33.60 22.07 7.10
N VAL A 72 -32.74 21.06 7.22
CA VAL A 72 -31.92 20.86 8.41
C VAL A 72 -30.92 22.00 8.59
N ALA A 73 -30.32 22.53 7.52
CA ALA A 73 -29.43 23.69 7.58
C ALA A 73 -30.16 24.94 8.12
N THR A 74 -31.44 25.10 7.78
CA THR A 74 -32.27 26.22 8.27
C THR A 74 -32.72 26.00 9.70
N ARG A 75 -33.27 24.81 10.01
CA ARG A 75 -33.85 24.44 11.31
C ARG A 75 -32.81 24.35 12.42
N PHE A 76 -31.62 23.84 12.11
CA PHE A 76 -30.53 23.65 13.07
C PHE A 76 -29.44 24.72 12.94
N ARG A 77 -29.73 25.85 12.30
CA ARG A 77 -28.80 26.98 12.19
C ARG A 77 -28.35 27.42 13.59
N ALA A 78 -27.05 27.41 13.84
CA ALA A 78 -26.44 27.68 15.15
C ALA A 78 -26.84 26.70 16.28
N GLY A 79 -27.38 25.54 15.92
CA GLY A 79 -27.70 24.43 16.82
C GLY A 79 -26.85 23.18 16.55
N ILE A 80 -27.23 22.07 17.16
CA ILE A 80 -26.62 20.75 16.99
C ILE A 80 -27.63 19.84 16.31
N LEU A 81 -27.25 19.27 15.16
CA LEU A 81 -27.98 18.19 14.50
C LEU A 81 -27.31 16.86 14.85
N THR A 82 -28.09 15.93 15.40
CA THR A 82 -27.63 14.55 15.63
C THR A 82 -27.95 13.65 14.45
N VAL A 83 -27.24 12.54 14.32
CA VAL A 83 -27.47 11.53 13.26
C VAL A 83 -28.88 10.93 13.36
N GLY A 84 -29.37 10.69 14.58
CA GLY A 84 -30.75 10.22 14.81
C GLY A 84 -31.80 11.21 14.33
N GLN A 85 -31.62 12.50 14.59
CA GLN A 85 -32.54 13.54 14.11
C GLN A 85 -32.50 13.68 12.58
N LEU A 86 -31.33 13.54 11.95
CA LEU A 86 -31.23 13.53 10.49
C LEU A 86 -32.01 12.34 9.89
N LYS A 87 -31.86 11.14 10.48
CA LYS A 87 -32.63 9.95 10.10
C LYS A 87 -34.14 10.21 10.19
N GLU A 88 -34.63 10.70 11.32
CA GLU A 88 -36.06 10.96 11.54
C GLU A 88 -36.65 11.91 10.50
N ILE A 89 -35.95 13.02 10.18
CA ILE A 89 -36.40 14.00 9.17
C ILE A 89 -36.40 13.37 7.77
N LEU A 90 -35.38 12.57 7.43
CA LEU A 90 -35.35 11.86 6.15
C LEU A 90 -36.49 10.86 6.02
N GLU A 91 -36.77 10.07 7.06
CA GLU A 91 -37.87 9.10 7.06
C GLU A 91 -39.23 9.78 6.93
N GLU A 92 -39.44 10.90 7.64
CA GLU A 92 -40.66 11.71 7.54
C GLU A 92 -40.87 12.24 6.12
N ARG A 93 -39.82 12.80 5.51
CA ARG A 93 -39.90 13.41 4.17
C ARG A 93 -39.99 12.37 3.07
N ALA A 94 -39.24 11.28 3.17
CA ALA A 94 -39.19 10.23 2.17
C ALA A 94 -40.36 9.23 2.27
N GLY A 95 -41.05 9.17 3.42
CA GLY A 95 -42.15 8.24 3.64
C GLY A 95 -41.74 6.76 3.63
N GLN A 96 -40.46 6.47 3.92
CA GLN A 96 -39.90 5.12 3.96
C GLN A 96 -39.07 4.91 5.24
N ASP A 97 -38.99 3.67 5.71
CA ASP A 97 -38.16 3.28 6.86
C ASP A 97 -36.70 3.13 6.43
N LEU A 98 -35.82 3.93 7.02
CA LEU A 98 -34.38 3.95 6.75
C LEU A 98 -33.60 3.28 7.89
N THR A 99 -34.27 2.68 8.86
CA THR A 99 -33.64 2.04 10.02
C THR A 99 -32.57 1.04 9.63
N THR A 100 -32.87 0.14 8.70
CA THR A 100 -31.92 -0.87 8.20
C THR A 100 -30.71 -0.22 7.53
N PHE A 101 -30.89 0.84 6.74
CA PHE A 101 -29.79 1.56 6.10
C PHE A 101 -28.80 2.10 7.14
N PHE A 102 -29.30 2.83 8.14
CA PHE A 102 -28.44 3.43 9.15
C PHE A 102 -27.80 2.38 10.08
N GLN A 103 -28.53 1.30 10.41
CA GLN A 103 -27.99 0.19 11.19
C GLN A 103 -26.79 -0.46 10.51
N TYR A 104 -26.85 -0.69 9.20
CA TYR A 104 -25.73 -1.30 8.47
C TYR A 104 -24.61 -0.31 8.18
N TRP A 105 -24.91 0.85 7.61
CA TRP A 105 -23.90 1.72 6.99
C TRP A 105 -23.38 2.85 7.88
N VAL A 106 -24.14 3.24 8.91
CA VAL A 106 -23.78 4.36 9.80
C VAL A 106 -23.27 3.87 11.14
N TRP A 107 -24.04 3.01 11.80
CA TRP A 107 -23.72 2.46 13.13
C TRP A 107 -23.11 1.06 13.07
N GLY A 108 -23.25 0.37 11.95
CA GLY A 108 -22.70 -0.97 11.71
C GLY A 108 -21.45 -0.95 10.83
N ASP A 109 -20.84 -2.12 10.70
CA ASP A 109 -19.61 -2.39 9.96
C ASP A 109 -19.88 -3.05 8.61
N ALA A 110 -21.04 -2.77 8.00
CA ALA A 110 -21.44 -3.39 6.74
C ALA A 110 -20.41 -3.16 5.64
N LYS A 111 -20.21 -4.21 4.84
CA LYS A 111 -19.44 -4.24 3.60
C LYS A 111 -20.29 -4.96 2.57
N ALA A 112 -20.25 -4.50 1.33
CA ALA A 112 -20.95 -5.15 0.23
C ALA A 112 -20.03 -5.29 -0.98
N ASP A 113 -20.19 -6.39 -1.71
CA ASP A 113 -19.61 -6.65 -3.03
C ASP A 113 -20.75 -7.11 -3.95
N TYR A 114 -20.88 -6.51 -5.14
CA TYR A 114 -21.90 -6.82 -6.13
C TYR A 114 -21.25 -7.22 -7.47
N GLY A 115 -21.14 -8.51 -7.73
CA GLY A 115 -20.43 -9.00 -8.92
C GLY A 115 -21.32 -9.63 -9.98
N ILE A 116 -20.80 -9.63 -11.21
CA ILE A 116 -21.32 -10.40 -12.33
C ILE A 116 -20.59 -11.76 -12.36
N ASP A 117 -21.32 -12.85 -12.12
CA ASP A 117 -20.77 -14.22 -12.25
C ASP A 117 -20.69 -14.62 -13.73
N ARG A 118 -21.78 -14.41 -14.48
CA ARG A 118 -21.88 -14.88 -15.86
C ARG A 118 -22.94 -14.13 -16.65
N VAL A 119 -22.69 -13.89 -17.94
CA VAL A 119 -23.68 -13.36 -18.88
C VAL A 119 -23.94 -14.38 -19.98
N THR A 120 -25.21 -14.69 -20.21
CA THR A 120 -25.64 -15.54 -21.35
C THR A 120 -26.53 -14.76 -22.28
N ARG A 121 -26.38 -15.03 -23.58
CA ARG A 121 -27.07 -14.31 -24.64
C ARG A 121 -27.64 -15.31 -25.63
N ARG A 122 -28.88 -15.06 -26.08
CA ARG A 122 -29.47 -15.79 -27.19
C ARG A 122 -30.26 -14.83 -28.08
N LYS A 123 -30.27 -15.11 -29.38
CA LYS A 123 -31.17 -14.44 -30.31
C LYS A 123 -32.56 -15.07 -30.17
N THR A 124 -33.60 -14.25 -30.12
CA THR A 124 -35.00 -14.68 -30.07
C THR A 124 -35.69 -14.29 -31.39
N GLU A 125 -36.93 -14.70 -31.60
CA GLU A 125 -37.70 -14.30 -32.79
C GLU A 125 -37.90 -12.78 -32.88
N PHE A 126 -37.93 -12.09 -31.73
CA PHE A 126 -38.27 -10.68 -31.61
C PHE A 126 -37.09 -9.77 -31.23
N GLY A 127 -35.86 -10.31 -31.12
CA GLY A 127 -34.69 -9.54 -30.72
C GLY A 127 -33.62 -10.40 -30.07
N TYR A 128 -33.14 -9.95 -28.91
CA TYR A 128 -32.10 -10.59 -28.12
C TYR A 128 -32.57 -10.75 -26.68
N GLN A 129 -32.25 -11.89 -26.08
CA GLN A 129 -32.42 -12.10 -24.66
C GLN A 129 -31.06 -12.30 -24.01
N THR A 130 -30.78 -11.51 -22.98
CA THR A 130 -29.57 -11.58 -22.18
C THR A 130 -29.93 -11.90 -20.73
N THR A 131 -29.39 -13.00 -20.20
CA THR A 131 -29.54 -13.36 -18.79
C THR A 131 -28.22 -13.08 -18.07
N VAL A 132 -28.29 -12.17 -17.10
CA VAL A 132 -27.17 -11.76 -16.24
C VAL A 132 -27.29 -12.52 -14.93
N HIS A 133 -26.28 -13.33 -14.62
CA HIS A 133 -26.13 -14.03 -13.36
C HIS A 133 -25.31 -13.15 -12.43
N LEU A 134 -25.93 -12.68 -11.35
CA LEU A 134 -25.36 -11.76 -10.39
C LEU A 134 -25.10 -12.49 -9.07
N TYR A 135 -24.09 -12.06 -8.34
CA TYR A 135 -23.82 -12.50 -6.97
C TYR A 135 -23.48 -11.31 -6.08
N ARG A 136 -23.77 -11.43 -4.79
CA ARG A 136 -23.38 -10.44 -3.80
C ARG A 136 -22.80 -11.08 -2.55
N GLU A 137 -21.83 -10.43 -1.93
CA GLU A 137 -21.19 -10.87 -0.69
C GLU A 137 -21.18 -9.75 0.35
N GLY A 138 -21.25 -10.13 1.63
CA GLY A 138 -21.38 -9.18 2.75
C GLY A 138 -22.83 -8.91 3.15
N GLU A 139 -23.12 -7.69 3.59
CA GLU A 139 -24.40 -7.28 4.19
C GLU A 139 -24.75 -5.82 3.82
N GLY A 140 -25.92 -5.35 4.24
CA GLY A 140 -26.36 -3.97 3.98
C GLY A 140 -26.74 -3.70 2.52
N PHE A 141 -27.17 -4.73 1.78
CA PHE A 141 -27.44 -4.62 0.35
C PHE A 141 -28.55 -3.61 0.02
N LEU A 142 -28.15 -2.57 -0.70
CA LEU A 142 -28.99 -1.55 -1.30
C LEU A 142 -29.51 -1.99 -2.68
N PRO A 143 -30.59 -1.37 -3.20
CA PRO A 143 -30.96 -1.49 -4.61
C PRO A 143 -29.81 -1.00 -5.50
N VAL A 144 -29.52 -1.75 -6.57
CA VAL A 144 -28.44 -1.42 -7.51
C VAL A 144 -28.96 -1.46 -8.93
N GLU A 145 -28.62 -0.45 -9.73
CA GLU A 145 -28.92 -0.44 -11.17
C GLU A 145 -27.97 -1.39 -11.92
N VAL A 146 -28.53 -2.20 -12.82
CA VAL A 146 -27.78 -3.04 -13.75
C VAL A 146 -28.13 -2.59 -15.16
N GLU A 147 -27.15 -2.00 -15.85
CA GLU A 147 -27.28 -1.47 -17.19
C GLU A 147 -26.66 -2.43 -18.21
N VAL A 148 -27.42 -2.77 -19.26
CA VAL A 148 -26.91 -3.46 -20.44
C VAL A 148 -26.74 -2.48 -21.58
N ARG A 149 -25.62 -2.58 -22.33
CA ARG A 149 -25.29 -1.68 -23.43
C ARG A 149 -25.11 -2.41 -24.76
N GLY A 150 -25.65 -1.81 -25.81
CA GLY A 150 -25.51 -2.23 -27.20
C GLY A 150 -24.26 -1.66 -27.89
N PRO A 151 -23.98 -2.06 -29.12
CA PRO A 151 -22.81 -1.62 -29.88
C PRO A 151 -22.90 -0.16 -30.39
N GLU A 152 -24.10 0.41 -30.49
CA GLU A 152 -24.35 1.74 -31.05
C GLU A 152 -24.79 2.75 -29.98
N GLY A 153 -24.52 2.45 -28.71
CA GLY A 153 -24.86 3.31 -27.57
C GLY A 153 -26.26 3.08 -27.01
N GLU A 154 -26.98 2.05 -27.46
CA GLU A 154 -28.26 1.68 -26.87
C GLU A 154 -28.07 1.18 -25.44
N THR A 155 -28.99 1.52 -24.54
CA THR A 155 -28.94 1.05 -23.15
C THR A 155 -30.31 0.54 -22.69
N MET A 156 -30.30 -0.40 -21.74
CA MET A 156 -31.48 -0.79 -20.97
C MET A 156 -31.06 -1.07 -19.53
N THR A 157 -31.80 -0.53 -18.58
CA THR A 157 -31.48 -0.64 -17.14
C THR A 157 -32.58 -1.41 -16.41
N GLN A 158 -32.18 -2.28 -15.49
CA GLN A 158 -33.08 -2.89 -14.50
C GLN A 158 -32.49 -2.69 -13.10
N VAL A 159 -33.38 -2.60 -12.10
CA VAL A 159 -32.96 -2.50 -10.70
C VAL A 159 -32.84 -3.91 -10.12
N TRP A 160 -31.67 -4.24 -9.60
CA TRP A 160 -31.47 -5.35 -8.69
C TRP A 160 -31.95 -4.93 -7.29
N PRO A 161 -33.07 -5.47 -6.77
CA PRO A 161 -33.62 -5.04 -5.48
C PRO A 161 -32.71 -5.40 -4.30
N PRO A 162 -32.89 -4.70 -3.15
CA PRO A 162 -32.27 -5.11 -1.90
C PRO A 162 -32.76 -6.51 -1.48
N GLY A 163 -31.99 -7.20 -0.65
CA GLY A 163 -32.36 -8.51 -0.10
C GLY A 163 -31.15 -9.31 0.40
N GLU A 164 -31.39 -10.51 0.90
CA GLU A 164 -30.33 -11.36 1.49
C GLU A 164 -29.84 -12.47 0.53
N GLY A 165 -30.56 -12.71 -0.58
CA GLY A 165 -30.21 -13.77 -1.52
C GLY A 165 -28.84 -13.55 -2.16
N ARG A 166 -27.91 -14.50 -2.00
CA ARG A 166 -26.54 -14.40 -2.54
C ARG A 166 -26.47 -14.32 -4.06
N TYR A 167 -27.44 -14.89 -4.76
CA TYR A 167 -27.47 -14.96 -6.22
C TYR A 167 -28.79 -14.40 -6.75
N GLU A 168 -28.73 -13.71 -7.89
CA GLU A 168 -29.90 -13.15 -8.57
C GLU A 168 -29.77 -13.31 -10.09
N LEU A 169 -30.92 -13.37 -10.79
CA LEU A 169 -30.97 -13.45 -12.25
C LEU A 169 -31.78 -12.28 -12.80
N LEU A 170 -31.14 -11.44 -13.61
CA LEU A 170 -31.84 -10.43 -14.40
C LEU A 170 -31.90 -10.84 -15.86
N VAL A 171 -33.11 -10.80 -16.44
CA VAL A 171 -33.36 -11.15 -17.84
C VAL A 171 -33.71 -9.87 -18.59
N PHE A 172 -32.91 -9.56 -19.61
CA PHE A 172 -33.05 -8.40 -20.47
C PHE A 172 -33.51 -8.85 -21.85
N ASP A 173 -34.70 -8.45 -22.27
CA ASP A 173 -35.19 -8.59 -23.64
C ASP A 173 -34.98 -7.27 -24.39
N THR A 174 -34.02 -7.24 -25.32
CA THR A 174 -33.55 -6.03 -26.02
C THR A 174 -33.68 -6.16 -27.53
N PRO A 175 -33.92 -5.05 -28.27
CA PRO A 175 -33.89 -5.05 -29.72
C PRO A 175 -32.47 -5.13 -30.29
N PHE A 176 -31.45 -4.89 -29.46
CA PHE A 176 -30.02 -4.88 -29.81
C PHE A 176 -29.24 -6.01 -29.11
N PRO A 177 -28.11 -6.48 -29.67
CA PRO A 177 -27.25 -7.44 -29.00
C PRO A 177 -26.43 -6.79 -27.88
N VAL A 178 -26.58 -7.27 -26.64
CA VAL A 178 -25.80 -6.78 -25.49
C VAL A 178 -24.31 -7.09 -25.65
N ARG A 179 -23.50 -6.04 -25.50
CA ARG A 179 -22.02 -6.07 -25.58
C ARG A 179 -21.36 -5.85 -24.24
N GLU A 180 -21.96 -5.03 -23.38
CA GLU A 180 -21.45 -4.71 -22.05
C GLU A 180 -22.59 -4.80 -21.02
N VAL A 181 -22.27 -5.23 -19.82
CA VAL A 181 -23.15 -5.17 -18.64
C VAL A 181 -22.37 -4.46 -17.54
N VAL A 182 -23.00 -3.48 -16.90
CA VAL A 182 -22.42 -2.67 -15.82
C VAL A 182 -23.36 -2.70 -14.63
N VAL A 183 -22.87 -3.20 -13.50
CA VAL A 183 -23.50 -3.10 -12.19
C VAL A 183 -23.12 -1.75 -11.57
N ASP A 184 -24.09 -1.05 -11.01
CA ASP A 184 -23.92 0.28 -10.40
C ASP A 184 -23.14 1.25 -11.30
N PRO A 185 -23.61 1.58 -12.52
CA PRO A 185 -22.88 2.45 -13.45
C PRO A 185 -22.57 3.84 -12.87
N GLY A 186 -23.33 4.28 -11.86
CA GLY A 186 -23.09 5.53 -11.12
C GLY A 186 -22.15 5.40 -9.92
N HIS A 187 -21.73 4.20 -9.52
CA HIS A 187 -20.94 3.92 -8.31
C HIS A 187 -21.62 4.41 -7.00
N TYR A 188 -22.95 4.37 -6.92
CA TYR A 188 -23.70 4.91 -5.78
C TYR A 188 -23.57 4.06 -4.51
N VAL A 189 -23.40 2.75 -4.63
CA VAL A 189 -23.26 1.86 -3.46
C VAL A 189 -21.80 1.71 -3.06
N LEU A 190 -21.54 1.36 -1.80
CA LEU A 190 -20.18 1.20 -1.26
C LEU A 190 -19.61 -0.19 -1.57
N ASP A 191 -19.55 -0.52 -2.86
CA ASP A 191 -18.99 -1.78 -3.35
C ASP A 191 -17.47 -1.85 -3.05
N THR A 192 -17.04 -2.98 -2.49
CA THR A 192 -15.65 -3.22 -2.08
C THR A 192 -14.78 -3.83 -3.17
N ASP A 193 -15.35 -4.30 -4.30
CA ASP A 193 -14.64 -4.82 -5.45
C ASP A 193 -15.26 -4.45 -6.81
N ARG A 194 -15.00 -3.21 -7.23
CA ARG A 194 -15.45 -2.66 -8.53
C ARG A 194 -15.00 -3.46 -9.77
N LEU A 195 -13.95 -4.28 -9.70
CA LEU A 195 -13.44 -5.04 -10.85
C LEU A 195 -14.48 -6.00 -11.43
N ASN A 196 -15.35 -6.55 -10.58
CA ASN A 196 -16.34 -7.55 -10.95
C ASN A 196 -17.69 -6.93 -11.37
N ASN A 197 -17.82 -5.59 -11.32
CA ASN A 197 -19.03 -4.86 -11.68
C ASN A 197 -19.23 -4.75 -13.21
N VAL A 198 -18.20 -5.05 -14.03
CA VAL A 198 -18.23 -4.85 -15.49
C VAL A 198 -17.98 -6.15 -16.24
N TRP A 199 -18.87 -6.47 -17.19
CA TRP A 199 -18.70 -7.58 -18.12
C TRP A 199 -18.75 -7.12 -19.59
N PRO A 200 -17.78 -7.54 -20.44
CA PRO A 200 -16.54 -8.23 -20.08
C PRO A 200 -15.63 -7.31 -19.26
N THR A 201 -14.73 -7.89 -18.46
CA THR A 201 -13.82 -7.12 -17.61
C THR A 201 -13.02 -6.10 -18.43
N LYS A 202 -12.97 -4.88 -17.92
CA LYS A 202 -12.39 -3.71 -18.59
C LYS A 202 -10.87 -3.72 -18.52
N PHE A 203 -10.20 -3.41 -19.63
CA PHE A 203 -8.77 -3.16 -19.71
C PHE A 203 -8.53 -1.75 -20.23
N VAL A 204 -7.86 -0.93 -19.45
CA VAL A 204 -7.65 0.50 -19.69
C VAL A 204 -6.18 0.75 -20.00
N LEU A 205 -5.88 1.17 -21.22
CA LEU A 205 -4.50 1.42 -21.66
C LEU A 205 -4.06 2.84 -21.26
N ALA A 206 -3.09 2.93 -20.35
CA ALA A 206 -2.47 4.19 -19.96
C ALA A 206 -1.46 4.69 -21.02
N ALA A 207 -1.95 5.10 -22.18
CA ALA A 207 -1.12 5.53 -23.31
C ALA A 207 -0.70 7.01 -23.27
N ALA A 208 -1.50 7.89 -22.63
CA ALA A 208 -1.23 9.34 -22.64
C ALA A 208 -1.91 10.13 -21.50
N ARG A 209 -2.92 9.56 -20.83
CA ARG A 209 -3.60 10.16 -19.68
C ARG A 209 -3.30 9.32 -18.44
N ASN A 210 -3.20 9.97 -17.27
CA ASN A 210 -3.17 9.26 -15.99
C ASN A 210 -4.58 8.70 -15.73
N GLU A 211 -4.88 7.56 -16.33
CA GLU A 211 -6.09 6.80 -16.05
C GLU A 211 -5.81 5.84 -14.89
N LEU A 212 -6.73 5.78 -13.92
CA LEU A 212 -6.66 4.88 -12.78
C LEU A 212 -8.08 4.30 -12.55
N PRO A 213 -8.51 3.33 -13.38
CA PRO A 213 -9.84 2.76 -13.24
C PRO A 213 -9.96 2.06 -11.89
N LEU A 214 -11.08 2.28 -11.20
CA LEU A 214 -11.46 1.48 -10.04
C LEU A 214 -12.15 0.18 -10.49
N ASP A 215 -12.75 0.16 -11.68
CA ASP A 215 -13.60 -0.90 -12.23
C ASP A 215 -12.92 -1.76 -13.32
N GLY A 216 -11.58 -1.75 -13.37
CA GLY A 216 -10.86 -2.39 -14.46
C GLY A 216 -9.37 -2.54 -14.25
N PHE A 217 -8.77 -3.31 -15.16
CA PHE A 217 -7.32 -3.47 -15.24
C PHE A 217 -6.67 -2.25 -15.86
N LEU A 218 -5.67 -1.71 -15.17
CA LEU A 218 -4.76 -0.74 -15.75
C LEU A 218 -3.67 -1.47 -16.53
N VAL A 219 -3.55 -1.15 -17.81
CA VAL A 219 -2.51 -1.67 -18.70
C VAL A 219 -1.50 -0.57 -19.00
N ARG A 220 -0.23 -0.79 -18.65
CA ARG A 220 0.88 0.10 -18.97
C ARG A 220 1.82 -0.59 -19.93
N ALA A 221 2.16 0.09 -21.02
CA ALA A 221 3.19 -0.34 -21.94
C ALA A 221 4.39 0.60 -21.80
N ASP A 222 5.59 0.05 -21.66
CA ASP A 222 6.83 0.80 -21.73
C ASP A 222 7.45 0.59 -23.11
N PRO A 223 7.44 1.61 -24.00
CA PRO A 223 8.03 1.47 -25.33
C PRO A 223 9.52 1.17 -25.32
N SER A 224 10.26 1.55 -24.26
CA SER A 224 11.70 1.40 -24.19
C SER A 224 12.14 -0.03 -23.87
N SER A 225 11.43 -0.70 -22.96
CA SER A 225 11.68 -2.09 -22.56
C SER A 225 10.74 -3.10 -23.24
N ARG A 226 9.78 -2.61 -24.02
CA ARG A 226 8.62 -3.35 -24.55
C ARG A 226 7.83 -4.08 -23.47
N ALA A 227 7.96 -3.64 -22.21
CA ALA A 227 7.26 -4.26 -21.11
C ALA A 227 5.76 -3.97 -21.21
N VAL A 228 4.96 -4.98 -20.83
CA VAL A 228 3.52 -4.82 -20.64
C VAL A 228 3.22 -5.20 -19.20
N GLN A 229 2.68 -4.24 -18.46
CA GLN A 229 2.22 -4.40 -17.09
C GLN A 229 0.70 -4.34 -17.05
N VAL A 230 0.09 -5.24 -16.30
CA VAL A 230 -1.34 -5.26 -16.01
C VAL A 230 -1.52 -5.26 -14.50
N GLN A 231 -2.35 -4.38 -13.98
CA GLN A 231 -2.53 -4.19 -12.55
C GLN A 231 -3.98 -3.85 -12.22
N TYR A 232 -4.46 -4.35 -11.07
CA TYR A 232 -5.70 -3.90 -10.45
C TYR A 232 -5.39 -3.29 -9.08
N LEU A 233 -5.53 -1.96 -9.00
CA LEU A 233 -5.20 -1.15 -7.83
C LEU A 233 -3.87 -1.57 -7.19
N ASP A 234 -3.72 -1.54 -5.87
CA ASP A 234 -2.58 -2.11 -5.16
C ASP A 234 -2.79 -3.57 -4.74
N ARG A 235 -3.81 -4.25 -5.31
CA ARG A 235 -4.23 -5.61 -4.89
C ARG A 235 -3.45 -6.70 -5.61
N PHE A 236 -3.31 -6.60 -6.93
CA PHE A 236 -2.48 -7.52 -7.70
C PHE A 236 -2.01 -6.92 -9.01
N GLY A 237 -0.94 -7.48 -9.56
CA GLY A 237 -0.45 -7.09 -10.87
C GLY A 237 0.63 -8.03 -11.37
N TRP A 238 0.86 -8.00 -12.66
CA TRP A 238 1.91 -8.75 -13.33
C TRP A 238 2.49 -7.95 -14.48
N ALA A 239 3.74 -8.23 -14.82
CA ALA A 239 4.38 -7.65 -15.99
C ALA A 239 5.19 -8.70 -16.75
N VAL A 240 5.26 -8.51 -18.06
CA VAL A 240 6.13 -9.27 -18.95
C VAL A 240 7.12 -8.34 -19.62
N TYR A 241 8.36 -8.79 -19.74
CA TYR A 241 9.49 -8.07 -20.31
C TYR A 241 10.07 -8.89 -21.46
N PRO A 242 9.54 -8.74 -22.69
CA PRO A 242 9.93 -9.58 -23.83
C PRO A 242 11.42 -9.54 -24.13
N ASP A 243 12.02 -8.34 -24.16
CA ASP A 243 13.44 -8.16 -24.50
C ASP A 243 14.37 -8.76 -23.43
N ALA A 244 13.91 -8.82 -22.17
CA ALA A 244 14.63 -9.44 -21.07
C ALA A 244 14.31 -10.94 -20.89
N MET A 245 13.33 -11.48 -21.63
CA MET A 245 12.73 -12.79 -21.43
C MET A 245 12.34 -13.03 -19.95
N ALA A 246 11.69 -12.04 -19.35
CA ALA A 246 11.33 -12.05 -17.94
C ALA A 246 9.83 -11.79 -17.72
N ALA A 247 9.34 -12.27 -16.57
CA ALA A 247 8.00 -11.99 -16.09
C ALA A 247 8.04 -11.81 -14.57
N GLU A 248 7.08 -11.05 -14.07
CA GLU A 248 6.99 -10.75 -12.65
C GLU A 248 5.53 -10.54 -12.23
N GLY A 249 5.23 -10.69 -10.95
CA GLY A 249 3.90 -10.41 -10.45
C GLY A 249 3.75 -10.51 -8.96
N PHE A 250 2.71 -9.85 -8.44
CA PHE A 250 2.37 -9.83 -7.04
C PHE A 250 0.86 -9.97 -6.82
N VAL A 251 0.50 -10.49 -5.66
CA VAL A 251 -0.86 -10.56 -5.11
C VAL A 251 -0.79 -10.19 -3.64
N ARG A 252 -1.64 -9.27 -3.20
CA ARG A 252 -1.83 -8.92 -1.80
C ARG A 252 -3.07 -9.62 -1.25
N TYR A 253 -2.99 -10.04 0.01
CA TYR A 253 -4.07 -10.62 0.78
C TYR A 253 -4.39 -9.66 1.93
N GLY A 254 -5.20 -8.64 1.63
CA GLY A 254 -5.54 -7.55 2.54
C GLY A 254 -4.33 -6.89 3.21
N ARG A 255 -4.39 -6.72 4.53
CA ARG A 255 -3.27 -6.19 5.35
C ARG A 255 -2.23 -7.24 5.75
N ASP A 256 -2.48 -8.49 5.39
CA ASP A 256 -1.95 -9.64 6.09
C ASP A 256 -0.71 -10.22 5.40
N ALA A 257 -0.74 -10.33 4.08
CA ALA A 257 0.37 -10.90 3.33
C ALA A 257 0.47 -10.36 1.90
N THR A 258 1.68 -10.44 1.34
CA THR A 258 1.96 -10.22 -0.08
C THR A 258 2.73 -11.42 -0.62
N LEU A 259 2.26 -12.01 -1.70
CA LEU A 259 3.02 -12.95 -2.51
C LEU A 259 3.56 -12.20 -3.73
N TRP A 260 4.85 -12.26 -3.97
CA TRP A 260 5.50 -11.63 -5.13
C TRP A 260 6.54 -12.59 -5.72
N GLY A 261 6.79 -12.51 -7.02
CA GLY A 261 7.91 -13.19 -7.62
C GLY A 261 8.24 -12.72 -9.02
N PHE A 262 9.43 -13.09 -9.48
CA PHE A 262 9.85 -12.90 -10.86
C PHE A 262 10.54 -14.17 -11.38
N ALA A 263 10.54 -14.31 -12.69
CA ALA A 263 11.28 -15.32 -13.42
C ALA A 263 11.94 -14.69 -14.66
N ARG A 264 13.14 -15.15 -15.01
CA ARG A 264 13.87 -14.70 -16.20
C ARG A 264 14.59 -15.86 -16.85
N VAL A 265 14.49 -15.96 -18.17
CA VAL A 265 15.25 -16.90 -18.96
C VAL A 265 16.60 -16.27 -19.32
N THR A 266 17.67 -16.90 -18.87
CA THR A 266 19.06 -16.61 -19.28
C THR A 266 19.63 -17.88 -19.95
N ASP A 267 20.87 -18.27 -19.66
CA ASP A 267 21.36 -19.64 -19.95
C ASP A 267 20.58 -20.70 -19.16
N THR A 268 20.03 -20.32 -18.00
CA THR A 268 19.12 -21.14 -17.20
C THR A 268 17.93 -20.30 -16.72
N LEU A 269 16.85 -20.96 -16.27
CA LEU A 269 15.75 -20.27 -15.59
C LEU A 269 16.22 -19.80 -14.21
N ILE A 270 16.26 -18.48 -14.03
CA ILE A 270 16.46 -17.85 -12.73
C ILE A 270 15.16 -17.21 -12.26
N GLY A 271 14.98 -17.11 -10.95
CA GLY A 271 13.75 -16.55 -10.40
C GLY A 271 13.77 -16.50 -8.90
N GLU A 272 12.74 -15.85 -8.35
CA GLU A 272 12.45 -15.81 -6.93
C GLU A 272 10.93 -15.74 -6.73
N ILE A 273 10.45 -16.43 -5.70
CA ILE A 273 9.13 -16.23 -5.14
C ILE A 273 9.30 -15.89 -3.65
N VAL A 274 8.56 -14.89 -3.19
CA VAL A 274 8.63 -14.34 -1.85
C VAL A 274 7.22 -14.24 -1.28
N LEU A 275 6.98 -14.90 -0.16
CA LEU A 275 5.82 -14.66 0.69
C LEU A 275 6.24 -13.75 1.83
N VAL A 276 5.60 -12.59 1.92
CA VAL A 276 5.77 -11.61 2.99
C VAL A 276 4.51 -11.65 3.86
N ARG A 277 4.65 -11.95 5.15
CA ARG A 277 3.61 -11.77 6.16
C ARG A 277 3.88 -10.45 6.87
N HIS A 278 2.93 -9.53 6.78
CA HIS A 278 3.04 -8.21 7.41
C HIS A 278 2.70 -8.32 8.90
N LEU A 279 3.57 -7.79 9.74
CA LEU A 279 3.41 -7.75 11.18
C LEU A 279 2.88 -6.38 11.60
N TRP A 280 1.98 -6.36 12.58
CA TRP A 280 1.37 -5.15 13.08
C TRP A 280 1.47 -5.07 14.59
N ALA A 281 1.61 -3.85 15.12
CA ALA A 281 1.62 -3.55 16.54
C ALA A 281 0.53 -2.54 16.88
N GLN A 282 0.13 -2.55 18.16
CA GLN A 282 -0.85 -1.62 18.73
C GLN A 282 -0.19 -0.81 19.85
N PRO A 283 0.64 0.20 19.53
CA PRO A 283 1.29 0.99 20.56
C PRO A 283 0.30 1.93 21.24
N GLU A 284 0.63 2.29 22.47
CA GLU A 284 -0.06 3.37 23.19
C GLU A 284 0.31 4.72 22.56
N THR A 285 -0.64 5.35 21.87
CA THR A 285 -0.45 6.64 21.19
C THR A 285 -1.11 7.81 21.94
N GLY A 286 -1.83 7.53 23.02
CA GLY A 286 -2.71 8.50 23.69
C GLY A 286 -4.05 8.70 22.97
N HIS A 287 -4.27 8.07 21.81
CA HIS A 287 -5.59 8.03 21.18
C HIS A 287 -6.52 7.14 22.03
N PRO A 288 -7.81 7.52 22.22
CA PRO A 288 -8.76 6.73 23.02
C PRO A 288 -9.08 5.34 22.43
N GLY A 289 -9.02 5.20 21.11
CA GLY A 289 -9.19 3.93 20.39
C GLY A 289 -7.88 3.21 20.07
N ILE A 290 -7.97 2.03 19.47
CA ILE A 290 -6.81 1.20 19.07
C ILE A 290 -6.16 1.77 17.82
N TYR A 291 -4.84 1.93 17.85
CA TYR A 291 -4.05 2.37 16.71
C TYR A 291 -3.19 1.24 16.19
N TRP A 292 -3.31 0.89 14.91
CA TRP A 292 -2.47 -0.12 14.28
C TRP A 292 -1.32 0.52 13.52
N MET A 293 -0.12 -0.02 13.68
CA MET A 293 1.05 0.37 12.89
C MET A 293 1.82 -0.82 12.35
N PRO A 294 2.46 -0.70 11.17
CA PRO A 294 3.37 -1.71 10.66
C PRO A 294 4.53 -1.93 11.64
N ALA A 295 4.70 -3.16 12.08
CA ALA A 295 5.70 -3.57 13.07
C ALA A 295 6.88 -4.34 12.47
N GLY A 296 6.85 -4.63 11.17
CA GLY A 296 7.86 -5.41 10.46
C GLY A 296 7.24 -6.47 9.56
N ASP A 297 8.05 -7.39 9.08
CA ASP A 297 7.66 -8.43 8.13
C ASP A 297 8.33 -9.76 8.47
N LEU A 298 7.62 -10.86 8.26
CA LEU A 298 8.20 -12.20 8.15
C LEU A 298 8.25 -12.59 6.68
N LEU A 299 9.43 -12.92 6.17
CA LEU A 299 9.69 -13.20 4.77
C LEU A 299 10.12 -14.64 4.58
N LEU A 300 9.46 -15.36 3.68
CA LEU A 300 9.87 -16.67 3.18
C LEU A 300 10.15 -16.54 1.69
N SER A 301 11.38 -16.80 1.26
CA SER A 301 11.73 -16.78 -0.16
C SER A 301 12.29 -18.12 -0.63
N PHE A 302 12.02 -18.41 -1.89
CA PHE A 302 12.71 -19.44 -2.66
C PHE A 302 13.25 -18.78 -3.92
N SER A 303 14.57 -18.79 -4.08
CA SER A 303 15.24 -18.24 -5.25
C SER A 303 16.16 -19.25 -5.90
N ARG A 304 16.46 -19.04 -7.18
CA ARG A 304 17.43 -19.83 -7.94
C ARG A 304 18.38 -18.90 -8.69
N ARG A 305 19.58 -18.68 -8.16
CA ARG A 305 20.64 -17.87 -8.79
C ARG A 305 22.04 -18.24 -8.24
N PRO A 306 22.85 -19.10 -8.90
CA PRO A 306 22.53 -20.14 -9.89
C PRO A 306 21.97 -21.44 -9.26
N TYR A 307 22.09 -21.61 -7.95
CA TYR A 307 21.59 -22.73 -7.16
C TYR A 307 20.33 -22.34 -6.37
N PRO A 308 19.50 -23.31 -5.94
CA PRO A 308 18.34 -23.03 -5.11
C PRO A 308 18.78 -22.52 -3.73
N VAL A 309 18.14 -21.46 -3.26
CA VAL A 309 18.31 -20.87 -1.93
C VAL A 309 16.93 -20.69 -1.31
N LEU A 310 16.78 -21.18 -0.08
CA LEU A 310 15.65 -20.83 0.76
C LEU A 310 16.08 -19.65 1.63
N GLY A 311 15.24 -18.63 1.74
CA GLY A 311 15.47 -17.47 2.58
C GLY A 311 14.39 -17.35 3.64
N LEU A 312 14.81 -17.08 4.87
CA LEU A 312 13.93 -16.68 5.96
C LEU A 312 14.38 -15.30 6.43
N GLY A 313 13.49 -14.33 6.42
CA GLY A 313 13.73 -12.97 6.91
C GLY A 313 12.72 -12.62 7.99
N LEU A 314 13.14 -11.87 8.99
CA LEU A 314 12.28 -11.20 9.95
C LEU A 314 12.77 -9.76 10.03
N SER A 315 11.91 -8.79 9.79
CA SER A 315 12.15 -7.39 10.16
C SER A 315 11.24 -7.00 11.31
N TRP A 316 11.68 -6.04 12.10
CA TRP A 316 10.85 -5.38 13.10
C TRP A 316 11.13 -3.89 13.12
N GLN A 317 10.13 -3.10 13.47
CA GLN A 317 10.26 -1.65 13.55
C GLN A 317 9.19 -1.06 14.47
N GLY A 318 9.46 0.15 14.94
CA GLY A 318 8.50 1.02 15.62
C GLY A 318 8.88 2.47 15.38
N TYR A 319 7.88 3.35 15.31
CA TYR A 319 8.09 4.80 15.12
C TYR A 319 7.31 5.67 16.12
N LEU A 320 6.31 5.10 16.82
CA LEU A 320 5.59 5.76 17.91
C LEU A 320 5.33 4.73 19.03
N PRO A 321 5.54 5.08 20.30
CA PRO A 321 6.20 6.29 20.79
C PRO A 321 7.74 6.23 20.70
N ARG A 322 8.31 5.06 20.37
CA ARG A 322 9.76 4.84 20.28
C ARG A 322 10.15 4.49 18.86
N VAL A 323 11.28 5.04 18.42
CA VAL A 323 11.87 4.71 17.12
C VAL A 323 12.90 3.61 17.30
N TYR A 324 12.72 2.52 16.58
CA TYR A 324 13.69 1.43 16.49
C TYR A 324 13.42 0.62 15.22
N GLY A 325 14.42 -0.11 14.77
CA GLY A 325 14.31 -0.95 13.59
C GLY A 325 15.35 -2.03 13.59
N GLY A 326 15.08 -3.14 12.92
CA GLY A 326 16.07 -4.19 12.78
C GLY A 326 15.58 -5.32 11.91
N GLY A 327 16.44 -6.30 11.76
CA GLY A 327 16.08 -7.52 11.07
C GLY A 327 17.06 -8.65 11.29
N ALA A 328 16.55 -9.86 11.08
CA ALA A 328 17.32 -11.07 11.02
C ALA A 328 17.06 -11.74 9.67
N SER A 329 18.09 -12.29 9.05
CA SER A 329 17.96 -13.10 7.83
C SER A 329 18.76 -14.38 7.97
N LEU A 330 18.18 -15.48 7.54
CA LEU A 330 18.81 -16.79 7.44
C LEU A 330 18.69 -17.29 6.00
N LEU A 331 19.83 -17.62 5.41
CA LEU A 331 19.97 -18.12 4.04
C LEU A 331 20.62 -19.51 4.08
N PRO A 332 19.83 -20.59 4.27
CA PRO A 332 20.31 -21.95 4.10
C PRO A 332 20.63 -22.27 2.62
N LEU A 333 21.81 -22.84 2.39
CA LEU A 333 22.20 -23.46 1.13
C LEU A 333 22.24 -24.99 1.33
N PRO A 334 21.35 -25.75 0.66
CA PRO A 334 21.28 -27.20 0.80
C PRO A 334 22.66 -27.88 0.61
N GLY A 335 23.09 -28.63 1.64
CA GLY A 335 24.36 -29.37 1.62
C GLY A 335 25.63 -28.53 1.78
N ARG A 336 25.54 -27.21 1.96
CA ARG A 336 26.71 -26.29 2.10
C ARG A 336 26.70 -25.46 3.38
N GLY A 337 25.63 -25.52 4.18
CA GLY A 337 25.46 -24.72 5.38
C GLY A 337 24.56 -23.52 5.13
N GLY A 338 24.84 -22.38 5.75
CA GLY A 338 24.04 -21.16 5.56
C GLY A 338 24.67 -19.91 6.15
N ARG A 339 24.02 -18.79 5.84
CA ARG A 339 24.40 -17.44 6.29
C ARG A 339 23.31 -16.86 7.19
N PHE A 340 23.69 -16.39 8.36
CA PHE A 340 22.83 -15.67 9.29
C PHE A 340 23.30 -14.23 9.45
N TYR A 341 22.38 -13.28 9.40
CA TYR A 341 22.65 -11.88 9.65
C TYR A 341 21.59 -11.32 10.59
N LEU A 342 22.02 -10.58 11.61
CA LEU A 342 21.18 -9.90 12.57
C LEU A 342 21.62 -8.44 12.65
N GLN A 343 20.69 -7.50 12.60
CA GLN A 343 20.97 -6.10 12.81
C GLN A 343 19.83 -5.44 13.59
N HIS A 344 20.17 -4.38 14.32
CA HIS A 344 19.21 -3.58 15.07
C HIS A 344 19.76 -2.16 15.24
N THR A 345 18.87 -1.19 15.19
CA THR A 345 19.10 0.21 15.52
C THR A 345 18.05 0.63 16.54
N GLN A 346 18.51 1.19 17.66
CA GLN A 346 17.68 1.77 18.70
C GLN A 346 17.94 3.27 18.75
N GLU A 347 16.91 4.09 18.51
CA GLU A 347 16.98 5.53 18.73
C GLU A 347 16.74 5.82 20.22
N LEU A 348 17.55 6.70 20.79
CA LEU A 348 17.41 7.19 22.15
C LEU A 348 17.20 8.71 22.13
N ASP A 349 16.12 9.16 22.77
CA ASP A 349 15.89 10.58 23.03
C ASP A 349 16.86 11.08 24.11
N LEU A 350 17.83 11.91 23.72
CA LEU A 350 18.75 12.51 24.69
C LEU A 350 18.21 13.84 25.23
N LEU A 351 17.78 14.71 24.31
CA LEU A 351 17.21 16.04 24.56
C LEU A 351 16.21 16.37 23.44
N PRO A 352 15.35 17.39 23.58
CA PRO A 352 14.45 17.79 22.50
C PRO A 352 15.20 18.03 21.17
N ASN A 353 14.87 17.25 20.15
CA ASN A 353 15.52 17.26 18.83
C ASN A 353 17.00 16.81 18.81
N ILE A 354 17.45 16.07 19.83
CA ILE A 354 18.78 15.44 19.87
C ILE A 354 18.59 13.95 20.15
N TYR A 355 19.00 13.14 19.19
CA TYR A 355 18.76 11.70 19.20
C TYR A 355 20.08 10.96 19.04
N LEU A 356 20.20 9.80 19.70
CA LEU A 356 21.34 8.91 19.55
C LEU A 356 20.87 7.55 19.04
N ASP A 357 21.30 7.19 17.84
CA ASP A 357 21.10 5.86 17.29
C ASP A 357 22.23 4.94 17.75
N LEU A 358 21.84 3.84 18.38
CA LEU A 358 22.73 2.72 18.71
C LEU A 358 22.46 1.59 17.74
N SER A 359 23.41 1.31 16.85
CA SER A 359 23.27 0.21 15.89
C SER A 359 24.23 -0.93 16.20
N PHE A 360 23.77 -2.16 16.02
CA PHE A 360 24.66 -3.33 15.97
C PHE A 360 24.34 -4.21 14.77
N GLY A 361 25.35 -4.94 14.29
CA GLY A 361 25.22 -5.94 13.26
C GLY A 361 26.07 -7.17 13.56
N LEU A 362 25.50 -8.37 13.42
CA LEU A 362 26.17 -9.64 13.62
C LEU A 362 25.94 -10.52 12.39
N GLY A 363 27.02 -10.90 11.72
CA GLY A 363 27.01 -11.83 10.59
C GLY A 363 27.76 -13.11 10.92
N LEU A 364 27.14 -14.25 10.63
CA LEU A 364 27.74 -15.58 10.79
C LEU A 364 27.51 -16.39 9.52
N GLU A 365 28.57 -17.03 9.02
CA GLU A 365 28.55 -17.89 7.85
C GLU A 365 29.09 -19.27 8.23
N SER A 366 28.52 -20.32 7.61
CA SER A 366 29.09 -21.67 7.65
C SER A 366 30.38 -21.74 6.83
N PRO A 367 31.40 -22.50 7.25
CA PRO A 367 32.63 -22.65 6.47
C PRO A 367 32.37 -23.18 5.06
N GLY A 368 33.11 -22.66 4.08
CA GLY A 368 33.08 -23.14 2.69
C GLY A 368 31.92 -22.60 1.85
N LEU A 369 31.18 -21.58 2.31
CA LEU A 369 30.27 -20.87 1.41
C LEU A 369 31.05 -20.00 0.40
N PRO A 370 30.45 -19.74 -0.77
CA PRO A 370 31.07 -18.91 -1.80
C PRO A 370 31.38 -17.48 -1.31
N ALA A 371 32.48 -16.89 -1.80
CA ALA A 371 32.97 -15.57 -1.36
C ALA A 371 32.00 -14.41 -1.63
N GLU A 372 31.08 -14.58 -2.58
CA GLU A 372 29.98 -13.66 -2.84
C GLU A 372 29.00 -13.53 -1.66
N LEU A 373 28.95 -14.52 -0.76
CA LEU A 373 28.11 -14.50 0.45
C LEU A 373 28.83 -13.93 1.68
N TRP A 374 30.13 -13.62 1.57
CA TRP A 374 30.89 -13.04 2.67
C TRP A 374 30.36 -11.65 3.02
N PHE A 375 30.41 -11.32 4.31
CA PHE A 375 30.00 -10.03 4.83
C PHE A 375 31.03 -8.95 4.52
N GLY A 376 30.56 -7.80 4.06
CA GLY A 376 31.34 -6.57 3.98
C GLY A 376 31.01 -5.60 5.13
N LEU A 377 31.79 -4.53 5.21
CA LEU A 377 31.60 -3.39 6.12
C LEU A 377 31.14 -2.14 5.33
N SER A 378 30.05 -2.28 4.58
CA SER A 378 29.50 -1.19 3.75
C SER A 378 29.01 0.01 4.56
N GLU A 379 28.83 -0.15 5.86
CA GLU A 379 28.45 0.92 6.78
C GLU A 379 29.60 1.89 7.08
N LEU A 380 30.85 1.51 6.80
CA LEU A 380 32.02 2.38 6.89
C LEU A 380 32.31 2.96 5.50
N HIS A 381 32.17 4.28 5.36
CA HIS A 381 32.31 4.96 4.08
C HIS A 381 33.72 4.82 3.50
N THR A 382 34.76 4.85 4.35
CA THR A 382 36.17 4.80 3.93
C THR A 382 36.56 3.46 3.30
N LEU A 383 35.76 2.40 3.47
CA LEU A 383 36.09 1.07 2.97
C LEU A 383 35.51 0.77 1.59
N GLY A 384 34.42 1.42 1.17
CA GLY A 384 33.77 1.12 -0.11
C GLY A 384 33.53 -0.39 -0.32
N ASN A 385 34.10 -0.97 -1.39
CA ASN A 385 34.12 -2.43 -1.65
C ASN A 385 35.22 -3.17 -0.88
N GLY A 386 35.49 -2.75 0.35
CA GLY A 386 36.64 -3.16 1.14
C GLY A 386 36.65 -4.64 1.53
N PRO A 387 37.39 -5.02 2.58
CA PRO A 387 37.57 -6.42 2.94
C PRO A 387 36.23 -7.09 3.22
N ARG A 388 36.17 -8.38 2.92
CA ARG A 388 35.03 -9.24 3.21
C ARG A 388 35.45 -10.38 4.12
N GLY A 389 34.53 -10.87 4.95
CA GLY A 389 34.78 -11.98 5.84
C GLY A 389 33.53 -12.82 6.12
N GLN A 390 33.76 -14.01 6.65
CA GLN A 390 32.72 -15.01 6.93
C GLN A 390 31.96 -14.68 8.22
N ARG A 391 32.55 -13.88 9.10
CA ARG A 391 31.87 -13.34 10.27
C ARG A 391 31.99 -11.83 10.27
N LYS A 392 30.97 -11.17 10.81
CA LYS A 392 30.90 -9.72 10.95
C LYS A 392 30.40 -9.35 12.33
N LEU A 393 31.03 -8.34 12.92
CA LEU A 393 30.49 -7.59 14.03
C LEU A 393 30.58 -6.11 13.68
N LEU A 394 29.49 -5.38 13.86
CA LEU A 394 29.38 -3.96 13.61
C LEU A 394 28.76 -3.31 14.84
N LEU A 395 29.30 -2.16 15.24
CA LEU A 395 28.71 -1.26 16.22
C LEU A 395 28.74 0.16 15.64
N SER A 396 27.64 0.89 15.76
CA SER A 396 27.53 2.29 15.35
C SER A 396 26.90 3.12 16.46
N LEU A 397 27.43 4.33 16.63
CA LEU A 397 26.85 5.40 17.41
C LEU A 397 26.63 6.57 16.47
N ASP A 398 25.38 6.97 16.24
CA ASP A 398 25.07 8.11 15.38
C ASP A 398 24.26 9.16 16.18
N LEU A 399 24.88 10.31 16.45
CA LEU A 399 24.29 11.42 17.20
C LEU A 399 23.68 12.43 16.24
N ALA A 400 22.35 12.46 16.15
CA ALA A 400 21.61 13.48 15.42
C ALA A 400 21.45 14.75 16.25
N LEU A 401 21.87 15.88 15.68
CA LEU A 401 21.74 17.22 16.26
C LEU A 401 20.44 17.90 15.79
N PRO A 402 20.02 19.00 16.44
CA PRO A 402 18.77 19.67 16.09
C PRO A 402 18.74 20.09 14.63
N ALA A 403 17.66 19.70 13.94
CA ALA A 403 17.52 19.94 12.53
C ALA A 403 17.21 21.41 12.22
N TYR A 404 17.89 21.97 11.22
CA TYR A 404 17.55 23.25 10.62
C TYR A 404 16.35 23.06 9.68
N ARG A 405 15.28 23.83 9.90
CA ARG A 405 14.00 23.70 9.16
C ARG A 405 13.65 24.92 8.31
N THR A 406 14.58 25.86 8.14
CA THR A 406 14.38 27.00 7.24
C THR A 406 14.45 26.48 5.81
N PRO A 407 13.35 26.49 5.06
CA PRO A 407 13.32 25.88 3.74
C PRO A 407 14.20 26.67 2.76
N TYR A 408 15.04 25.97 2.01
CA TYR A 408 15.93 26.55 1.01
C TYR A 408 15.57 26.05 -0.39
N SER A 409 15.36 26.96 -1.35
CA SER A 409 15.09 26.59 -2.74
C SER A 409 16.38 26.21 -3.44
N LEU A 410 16.46 24.96 -3.89
CA LEU A 410 17.49 24.48 -4.81
C LEU A 410 17.09 24.84 -6.24
N ALA A 411 17.58 26.00 -6.69
CA ALA A 411 17.44 26.48 -8.07
C ALA A 411 15.99 26.49 -8.61
N GLY A 412 14.99 26.69 -7.74
CA GLY A 412 13.58 26.71 -8.13
C GLY A 412 12.95 25.35 -8.46
N ALA A 413 13.72 24.26 -8.44
CA ALA A 413 13.25 22.92 -8.84
C ALA A 413 12.94 22.01 -7.63
N ALA A 414 13.64 22.22 -6.51
CA ALA A 414 13.50 21.43 -5.29
C ALA A 414 13.56 22.31 -4.04
N LEU A 415 12.98 21.84 -2.95
CA LEU A 415 12.98 22.50 -1.65
C LEU A 415 13.73 21.63 -0.64
N VAL A 416 14.85 22.11 -0.09
CA VAL A 416 15.44 21.48 1.08
C VAL A 416 14.63 21.94 2.29
N SER A 417 13.75 21.10 2.80
CA SER A 417 12.83 21.44 3.90
C SER A 417 13.40 21.14 5.28
N ARG A 418 14.44 20.28 5.35
CA ARG A 418 15.12 19.93 6.61
C ARG A 418 16.58 19.56 6.36
N VAL A 419 17.45 20.03 7.24
CA VAL A 419 18.86 19.62 7.32
C VAL A 419 19.14 19.16 8.74
N THR A 420 19.41 17.87 8.92
CA THR A 420 19.76 17.27 10.21
C THR A 420 21.26 16.97 10.23
N PRO A 421 22.07 17.75 10.99
CA PRO A 421 23.47 17.41 11.19
C PRO A 421 23.58 16.14 12.05
N ARG A 422 24.51 15.26 11.72
CA ARG A 422 24.78 14.01 12.43
C ARG A 422 26.28 13.81 12.58
N ALA A 423 26.72 13.43 13.77
CA ALA A 423 28.09 12.97 14.01
C ALA A 423 28.03 11.48 14.32
N TYR A 424 28.97 10.69 13.83
CA TYR A 424 28.95 9.25 14.04
C TYR A 424 30.33 8.67 14.37
N LEU A 425 30.31 7.53 15.07
CA LEU A 425 31.44 6.65 15.31
C LEU A 425 31.02 5.23 14.97
N ARG A 426 31.72 4.61 14.02
CA ARG A 426 31.46 3.26 13.54
C ARG A 426 32.66 2.38 13.76
N TRP A 427 32.41 1.14 14.16
CA TRP A 427 33.42 0.13 14.35
C TRP A 427 32.95 -1.20 13.77
N GLY A 428 33.81 -1.83 12.99
CA GLY A 428 33.54 -3.07 12.29
C GLY A 428 34.68 -4.06 12.41
N LYS A 429 34.34 -5.33 12.59
CA LYS A 429 35.28 -6.44 12.66
C LYS A 429 34.82 -7.57 11.75
N LEU A 430 35.74 -8.06 10.94
CA LEU A 430 35.56 -9.21 10.07
C LEU A 430 36.53 -10.33 10.44
N TRP A 431 36.12 -11.57 10.21
CA TRP A 431 36.96 -12.74 10.36
C TRP A 431 36.96 -13.56 9.07
N THR A 432 38.14 -14.04 8.71
CA THR A 432 38.39 -14.89 7.54
C THR A 432 39.16 -16.13 7.96
N GLU A 433 38.63 -17.32 7.66
CA GLU A 433 39.39 -18.57 7.69
C GLU A 433 40.00 -18.79 6.31
N GLN A 434 41.28 -18.47 6.17
CA GLN A 434 42.06 -18.81 4.98
C GLN A 434 43.38 -19.44 5.44
N ASP A 435 43.52 -20.75 5.21
CA ASP A 435 44.58 -21.62 5.75
C ASP A 435 44.75 -21.55 7.29
N SER A 436 45.72 -22.30 7.84
CA SER A 436 45.86 -22.72 9.24
C SER A 436 45.98 -21.61 10.31
N SER A 437 45.69 -20.34 10.00
CA SER A 437 45.59 -19.24 10.96
C SER A 437 44.41 -18.29 10.64
N PRO A 438 43.45 -18.09 11.55
CA PRO A 438 42.34 -17.18 11.34
C PRO A 438 42.84 -15.72 11.27
N THR A 439 42.52 -15.03 10.18
CA THR A 439 42.83 -13.60 10.00
C THR A 439 41.66 -12.75 10.47
N THR A 440 41.98 -11.69 11.22
CA THR A 440 41.00 -10.77 11.79
C THR A 440 41.24 -9.38 11.24
N ILE A 441 40.20 -8.76 10.69
CA ILE A 441 40.27 -7.44 10.09
C ILE A 441 39.42 -6.49 10.94
N ASN A 442 40.01 -5.42 11.45
CA ASN A 442 39.37 -4.48 12.37
C ASN A 442 39.45 -3.07 11.80
N HIS A 443 38.31 -2.39 11.72
CA HIS A 443 38.22 -1.03 11.19
C HIS A 443 37.33 -0.16 12.07
N ALA A 444 37.68 1.10 12.18
CA ALA A 444 36.86 2.12 12.82
C ALA A 444 36.89 3.39 11.96
N GLU A 445 35.82 4.16 12.04
CA GLU A 445 35.65 5.42 11.32
C GLU A 445 34.86 6.40 12.20
N VAL A 446 35.26 7.66 12.15
CA VAL A 446 34.48 8.78 12.71
C VAL A 446 34.09 9.72 11.57
N GLY A 447 32.92 10.32 11.64
CA GLY A 447 32.51 11.28 10.63
C GLY A 447 31.43 12.24 11.07
N MET A 448 31.16 13.21 10.19
CA MET A 448 30.07 14.16 10.31
C MET A 448 29.35 14.26 8.97
N GLU A 449 28.03 14.34 9.02
CA GLU A 449 27.19 14.43 7.84
C GLU A 449 25.96 15.30 8.06
N ALA A 450 25.37 15.74 6.96
CA ALA A 450 24.11 16.45 6.93
C ALA A 450 23.10 15.60 6.15
N VAL A 451 22.05 15.18 6.85
CA VAL A 451 20.91 14.48 6.25
C VAL A 451 19.88 15.52 5.78
N LEU A 452 19.60 15.53 4.49
CA LEU A 452 18.76 16.51 3.81
C LEU A 452 17.41 15.89 3.46
N ARG A 453 16.32 16.55 3.82
CA ARG A 453 14.99 16.26 3.26
C ARG A 453 14.76 17.18 2.07
N ILE A 454 14.66 16.59 0.88
CA ILE A 454 14.52 17.31 -0.39
C ILE A 454 13.11 17.04 -0.93
N GLU A 455 12.28 18.07 -0.96
CA GLU A 455 10.91 18.03 -1.43
C GLU A 455 10.84 18.52 -2.88
N LEU A 456 10.32 17.67 -3.76
CA LEU A 456 10.08 17.95 -5.16
C LEU A 456 8.57 18.16 -5.39
N LEU A 457 8.23 18.92 -6.43
CA LEU A 457 6.85 19.12 -6.86
C LEU A 457 5.91 19.61 -5.75
N GLY A 458 6.38 20.54 -4.92
CA GLY A 458 5.59 21.09 -3.81
C GLY A 458 5.37 20.12 -2.65
N GLY A 459 6.24 19.11 -2.48
CA GLY A 459 6.19 18.15 -1.38
C GLY A 459 5.57 16.81 -1.72
N LEU A 460 5.10 16.62 -2.96
CA LEU A 460 4.52 15.35 -3.43
C LEU A 460 5.54 14.20 -3.46
N ILE A 461 6.81 14.52 -3.71
CA ILE A 461 7.91 13.56 -3.69
C ILE A 461 8.95 14.07 -2.70
N ALA A 462 9.30 13.26 -1.70
CA ALA A 462 10.37 13.56 -0.78
C ALA A 462 11.54 12.59 -1.03
N LEU A 463 12.73 13.14 -1.24
CA LEU A 463 13.99 12.42 -1.32
C LEU A 463 14.82 12.70 -0.07
N GLN A 464 15.71 11.76 0.27
CA GLN A 464 16.69 11.93 1.32
C GLN A 464 18.08 12.07 0.68
N GLY A 465 18.71 13.22 0.91
CA GLY A 465 20.10 13.45 0.55
C GLY A 465 21.01 13.25 1.76
N VAL A 466 22.25 12.86 1.51
CA VAL A 466 23.31 12.85 2.53
C VAL A 466 24.55 13.48 1.92
N VAL A 467 25.20 14.37 2.67
CA VAL A 467 26.54 14.89 2.37
C VAL A 467 27.37 14.79 3.63
N GLY A 468 28.54 14.18 3.56
CA GLY A 468 29.34 13.93 4.75
C GLY A 468 30.83 13.79 4.47
N ALA A 469 31.57 13.76 5.57
CA ALA A 469 33.00 13.55 5.62
C ALA A 469 33.31 12.48 6.66
N ALA A 470 34.15 11.52 6.26
CA ALA A 470 34.52 10.34 7.03
C ALA A 470 36.04 10.27 7.21
N TRP A 471 36.52 9.84 8.37
CA TRP A 471 37.93 9.62 8.65
C TRP A 471 38.15 8.23 9.26
N PRO A 472 39.04 7.41 8.68
CA PRO A 472 39.39 6.12 9.26
C PRO A 472 40.23 6.32 10.53
N LEU A 473 40.04 5.44 11.51
CA LEU A 473 40.78 5.43 12.77
C LEU A 473 41.77 4.25 12.81
N PRO A 474 42.96 4.41 13.42
CA PRO A 474 43.45 5.63 14.09
C PRO A 474 44.03 6.69 13.13
N GLU A 475 44.43 6.30 11.92
CA GLU A 475 45.04 7.18 10.93
C GLU A 475 44.58 6.79 9.51
N GLY A 476 44.54 7.77 8.61
CA GLY A 476 44.29 7.60 7.18
C GLY A 476 43.67 8.85 6.54
N GLU A 477 43.46 8.80 5.23
CA GLU A 477 42.93 9.93 4.47
C GLU A 477 41.41 10.06 4.65
N GLY A 478 40.93 11.29 4.81
CA GLY A 478 39.51 11.58 4.91
C GLY A 478 38.81 11.41 3.55
N LEU A 479 37.57 10.93 3.59
CA LEU A 479 36.72 10.74 2.43
C LEU A 479 35.52 11.68 2.50
N LEU A 480 35.30 12.47 1.44
CA LEU A 480 34.04 13.16 1.22
C LEU A 480 33.08 12.24 0.46
N TYR A 481 31.85 12.15 0.92
CA TYR A 481 30.82 11.35 0.26
C TYR A 481 29.50 12.11 0.16
N PHE A 482 28.72 11.73 -0.85
CA PHE A 482 27.38 12.23 -1.05
C PHE A 482 26.50 11.11 -1.59
N GLY A 483 25.21 11.16 -1.26
CA GLY A 483 24.22 10.19 -1.71
C GLY A 483 22.85 10.82 -1.80
N ILE A 484 22.02 10.29 -2.69
CA ILE A 484 20.60 10.62 -2.79
C ILE A 484 19.84 9.30 -2.85
N GLY A 485 18.87 9.13 -1.98
CA GLY A 485 18.00 7.96 -1.93
C GLY A 485 16.54 8.37 -1.74
N THR A 486 15.65 7.41 -1.97
CA THR A 486 14.27 7.49 -1.49
C THR A 486 14.29 7.17 0.00
N GLY A 487 13.94 8.13 0.85
CA GLY A 487 14.00 7.93 2.30
C GLY A 487 13.15 6.74 2.74
N HIS A 488 13.76 5.81 3.45
CA HIS A 488 13.10 4.79 4.25
C HIS A 488 13.62 4.88 5.67
#